data_AF-A0A9W9S6K7-F1
#
_entry.id   AF-A0A9W9S6K7-F1
#
_cell.length_a   1.000
_cell.length_b   1.000
_cell.length_c   1.000
_cell.angle_alpha   90.00
_cell.angle_beta   90.00
_cell.angle_gamma   90.00
#
_symmetry.space_group_name_H-M   'P 1'
#
loop_
_entity.id
_entity.type
_entity.pdbx_description
1 polymer ?
#
loop_
_entity_poly.entity_id
_entity_poly.type
_entity_poly.pdbx_seq_one_letter_code
_entity_poly.pdbx_strand_id
1 'polypeptide(L)'
;MSLVNTIPAESYLGTIGGISVSWNPNAITNLPANAEAYRVELKALKSTTETVAVACARRIRKTSVRILGSFHDSTTNLAAGEITEDACHCSISLKPGGAKAHIYVTNLRRVPIESMRLLGESIILKGSMSRDPNLSIGSLPVVWPWE
;
A
#
# COMPACT_ATOMS: atom_id res chain seq x y z
N MET A 1 15.22 2.74 -17.65
CA MET A 1 14.01 1.94 -17.87
C MET A 1 12.81 2.89 -17.86
N SER A 2 12.01 2.92 -18.92
CA SER A 2 10.84 3.80 -19.00
C SER A 2 9.67 3.16 -18.24
N LEU A 3 9.15 3.86 -17.23
CA LEU A 3 7.95 3.48 -16.47
C LEU A 3 6.70 3.70 -17.34
N VAL A 4 6.47 2.86 -18.36
CA VAL A 4 5.24 2.91 -19.19
C VAL A 4 4.01 2.34 -18.44
N ASN A 5 4.09 2.19 -17.12
CA ASN A 5 3.10 1.49 -16.29
C ASN A 5 2.79 2.26 -15.00
N THR A 6 2.70 3.59 -15.05
CA THR A 6 2.31 4.43 -13.90
C THR A 6 1.15 5.33 -14.31
N ILE A 7 0.25 5.63 -13.38
CA ILE A 7 -0.73 6.68 -13.62
C ILE A 7 0.05 8.01 -13.77
N PRO A 8 -0.35 8.93 -14.67
CA PRO A 8 0.25 10.26 -14.75
C PRO A 8 0.36 10.92 -13.38
N ALA A 9 1.40 11.74 -13.17
CA ALA A 9 1.75 12.24 -11.84
C ALA A 9 0.61 13.09 -11.23
N GLU A 10 -0.09 13.81 -12.08
CA GLU A 10 -1.23 14.68 -11.81
C GLU A 10 -2.58 13.93 -11.68
N SER A 11 -2.60 12.63 -12.01
CA SER A 11 -3.81 11.81 -11.90
C SER A 11 -3.72 10.80 -10.76
N TYR A 12 -4.88 10.52 -10.18
CA TYR A 12 -5.06 9.58 -9.07
C TYR A 12 -6.03 8.44 -9.43
N LEU A 13 -6.37 8.33 -10.71
CA LEU A 13 -7.22 7.30 -11.28
C LEU A 13 -6.64 6.89 -12.63
N GLY A 14 -6.59 5.58 -12.90
CA GLY A 14 -6.17 5.07 -14.19
C GLY A 14 -6.09 3.55 -14.21
N THR A 15 -5.39 3.01 -15.20
CA THR A 15 -5.21 1.58 -15.38
C THR A 15 -3.74 1.26 -15.57
N ILE A 16 -3.22 0.27 -14.85
CA ILE A 16 -1.83 -0.19 -14.97
C ILE A 16 -1.85 -1.69 -15.30
N GLY A 17 -1.43 -2.02 -16.53
CA GLY A 17 -1.45 -3.38 -17.09
C GLY A 17 -2.72 -4.16 -16.73
N GLY A 18 -3.88 -3.61 -17.12
CA GLY A 18 -5.20 -4.21 -16.94
C GLY A 18 -5.82 -4.09 -15.55
N ILE A 19 -5.10 -3.58 -14.54
CA ILE A 19 -5.63 -3.35 -13.19
C ILE A 19 -6.11 -1.92 -13.05
N SER A 20 -7.38 -1.72 -12.69
CA SER A 20 -7.90 -0.38 -12.37
C SER A 20 -7.36 0.11 -11.04
N VAL A 21 -6.68 1.25 -11.04
CA VAL A 21 -6.03 1.85 -9.88
C VAL A 21 -6.72 3.17 -9.54
N SER A 22 -6.99 3.39 -8.26
CA SER A 22 -7.53 4.65 -7.74
C SER A 22 -6.89 4.98 -6.40
N TRP A 23 -6.82 6.26 -6.03
CA TRP A 23 -6.40 6.70 -4.70
C TRP A 23 -7.59 7.18 -3.87
N ASN A 24 -7.54 6.91 -2.57
CA ASN A 24 -8.43 7.53 -1.60
C ASN A 24 -8.07 9.01 -1.41
N PRO A 25 -9.05 9.93 -1.24
CA PRO A 25 -8.77 11.35 -0.96
C PRO A 25 -7.74 11.60 0.15
N ASN A 26 -7.82 10.87 1.27
CA ASN A 26 -6.85 11.03 2.37
C ASN A 26 -5.44 10.59 1.96
N ALA A 27 -5.33 9.54 1.14
CA ALA A 27 -4.06 9.09 0.60
C ALA A 27 -3.43 10.15 -0.32
N ILE A 28 -4.26 10.85 -1.11
CA ILE A 28 -3.84 11.95 -1.98
C ILE A 28 -3.32 13.11 -1.12
N THR A 29 -4.10 13.53 -0.12
CA THR A 29 -3.75 14.64 0.77
C THR A 29 -2.45 14.38 1.55
N ASN A 30 -2.22 13.15 2.00
CA ASN A 30 -1.06 12.82 2.83
C ASN A 30 0.21 12.48 2.01
N LEU A 31 0.09 12.23 0.70
CA LEU A 31 1.19 11.79 -0.14
C LEU A 31 2.41 12.75 -0.12
N PRO A 32 2.25 14.10 -0.21
CA PRO A 32 3.38 15.01 -0.12
C PRO A 32 4.12 14.94 1.21
N ALA A 33 3.39 14.90 2.33
CA ALA A 33 3.98 14.82 3.67
C ALA A 33 4.74 13.49 3.87
N ASN A 34 4.20 12.38 3.35
CA ASN A 34 4.88 11.09 3.38
C ASN A 34 6.16 11.09 2.53
N ALA A 35 6.14 11.74 1.36
CA ALA A 35 7.32 11.89 0.50
C ALA A 35 8.41 12.71 1.20
N GLU A 36 8.04 13.82 1.84
CA GLU A 36 8.94 14.65 2.64
C GLU A 36 9.53 13.87 3.82
N ALA A 37 8.69 13.13 4.56
CA ALA A 37 9.10 12.36 5.73
C ALA A 37 10.18 11.30 5.39
N TYR A 38 10.12 10.73 4.19
CA TYR A 38 11.11 9.77 3.70
C TYR A 38 12.21 10.39 2.84
N ARG A 39 12.16 11.70 2.57
CA ARG A 39 13.07 12.41 1.66
C ARG A 39 13.12 11.77 0.27
N VAL A 40 11.96 11.35 -0.23
CA VAL A 40 11.76 10.73 -1.55
C VAL A 40 11.02 11.70 -2.45
N GLU A 41 11.34 11.72 -3.74
CA GLU A 41 10.55 12.49 -4.72
C GLU A 41 9.08 12.02 -4.72
N LEU A 42 8.13 12.95 -4.66
CA LEU A 42 6.70 12.64 -4.62
C LEU A 42 6.27 11.67 -5.74
N LYS A 43 6.78 11.88 -6.96
CA LYS A 43 6.50 11.02 -8.11
C LYS A 43 7.06 9.61 -7.93
N ALA A 44 8.25 9.47 -7.35
CA ALA A 44 8.87 8.18 -7.06
C ALA A 44 8.07 7.42 -5.99
N LEU A 45 7.66 8.10 -4.91
CA LEU A 45 6.83 7.49 -3.87
C LEU A 45 5.47 7.02 -4.41
N LYS A 46 4.80 7.87 -5.20
CA LYS A 46 3.52 7.57 -5.88
C LYS A 46 3.65 6.34 -6.77
N SER A 47 4.57 6.38 -7.73
CA SER A 47 4.74 5.31 -8.72
C SER A 47 5.15 3.98 -8.10
N THR A 48 5.99 4.02 -7.05
CA THR A 48 6.38 2.81 -6.32
C THR A 48 5.20 2.22 -5.55
N THR A 49 4.39 3.07 -4.90
CA THR A 49 3.15 2.64 -4.23
C THR A 49 2.20 1.97 -5.21
N GLU A 50 1.96 2.59 -6.38
CA GLU A 50 1.11 2.01 -7.44
C GLU A 50 1.64 0.67 -7.93
N THR A 51 2.96 0.56 -8.11
CA THR A 51 3.62 -0.65 -8.59
C THR A 51 3.41 -1.81 -7.63
N VAL A 52 3.65 -1.63 -6.33
CA VAL A 52 3.45 -2.70 -5.35
C VAL A 52 1.98 -3.04 -5.16
N ALA A 53 1.09 -2.05 -5.23
CA ALA A 53 -0.35 -2.25 -5.13
C ALA A 53 -0.88 -3.12 -6.29
N VAL A 54 -0.43 -2.84 -7.51
CA VAL A 54 -0.77 -3.61 -8.71
C VAL A 54 -0.15 -5.01 -8.66
N ALA A 55 1.08 -5.15 -8.18
CA ALA A 55 1.72 -6.45 -8.02
C ALA A 55 0.93 -7.35 -7.04
N CYS A 56 0.54 -6.80 -5.88
CA CYS A 56 -0.33 -7.47 -4.92
C CYS A 56 -1.68 -7.87 -5.56
N ALA A 57 -2.34 -6.93 -6.24
CA ALA A 57 -3.61 -7.20 -6.92
C ALA A 57 -3.50 -8.35 -7.92
N ARG A 58 -2.48 -8.35 -8.78
CA ARG A 58 -2.23 -9.44 -9.74
C ARG A 58 -2.00 -10.77 -9.05
N ARG A 59 -1.15 -10.79 -8.01
CA ARG A 59 -0.80 -12.00 -7.26
C ARG A 59 -2.04 -12.69 -6.70
N ILE A 60 -2.97 -11.92 -6.13
CA ILE A 60 -4.21 -12.46 -5.55
C ILE A 60 -5.43 -12.37 -6.49
N ARG A 61 -5.17 -12.24 -7.80
CA ARG A 61 -6.17 -12.29 -8.89
C ARG A 61 -7.31 -11.28 -8.74
N LYS A 62 -6.97 -10.06 -8.36
CA LYS A 62 -7.88 -8.90 -8.26
C LYS A 62 -7.72 -8.03 -9.49
N THR A 63 -8.79 -7.36 -9.89
CA THR A 63 -8.84 -6.54 -11.11
C THR A 63 -8.85 -5.05 -10.81
N SER A 64 -9.09 -4.67 -9.54
CA SER A 64 -9.03 -3.28 -9.11
C SER A 64 -8.39 -3.15 -7.74
N VAL A 65 -7.64 -2.05 -7.57
CA VAL A 65 -7.02 -1.63 -6.33
C VAL A 65 -7.35 -0.17 -6.04
N ARG A 66 -7.66 0.11 -4.79
CA ARG A 66 -7.78 1.46 -4.25
C ARG A 66 -6.74 1.65 -3.17
N ILE A 67 -5.81 2.58 -3.39
CA ILE A 67 -4.76 2.93 -2.44
C ILE A 67 -5.39 3.77 -1.33
N LEU A 68 -5.30 3.27 -0.09
CA LEU A 68 -5.84 3.89 1.11
C LEU A 68 -4.81 4.77 1.82
N GLY A 69 -3.52 4.45 1.66
CA GLY A 69 -2.38 5.24 2.08
C GLY A 69 -1.13 4.81 1.29
N SER A 70 -0.24 5.76 0.98
CA SER A 70 1.08 5.46 0.42
C SER A 70 1.96 4.75 1.44
N PHE A 71 3.27 4.60 1.19
CA PHE A 71 4.16 4.19 2.28
C PHE A 71 4.08 5.16 3.46
N HIS A 72 3.96 4.61 4.66
CA HIS A 72 3.96 5.26 5.97
C HIS A 72 4.38 4.24 7.05
N ASP A 73 4.69 4.69 8.26
CA ASP A 73 5.20 3.91 9.39
C ASP A 73 4.28 3.97 10.62
N SER A 74 2.99 4.11 10.36
CA SER A 74 1.96 4.13 11.41
C SER A 74 0.71 3.40 10.99
N THR A 75 -0.09 3.01 11.97
CA THR A 75 -1.41 2.41 11.78
C THR A 75 -2.40 3.20 12.62
N THR A 76 -3.57 3.50 12.06
CA THR A 76 -4.66 4.18 12.76
C THR A 76 -5.75 3.19 13.15
N ASN A 77 -6.01 3.06 14.45
CA ASN A 77 -7.24 2.47 14.97
C ASN A 77 -8.34 3.55 14.92
N LEU A 78 -9.24 3.44 13.95
CA LEU A 78 -10.30 4.43 13.76
C LEU A 78 -11.35 4.39 14.87
N ALA A 79 -11.57 3.25 15.53
CA ALA A 79 -12.53 3.12 16.61
C ALA A 79 -12.04 3.82 17.89
N ALA A 80 -10.74 3.70 18.18
CA ALA A 80 -10.11 4.34 19.34
C ALA A 80 -9.59 5.76 19.05
N GLY A 81 -9.46 6.14 17.77
CA GLY A 81 -8.80 7.39 17.37
C GLY A 81 -7.28 7.37 17.61
N GLU A 82 -6.70 6.18 17.80
CA GLU A 82 -5.29 6.01 18.17
C GLU A 82 -4.41 5.78 16.94
N ILE A 83 -3.25 6.44 16.92
CA ILE A 83 -2.20 6.21 15.94
C ILE A 83 -1.05 5.52 16.66
N THR A 84 -0.64 4.37 16.14
CA THR A 84 0.47 3.57 16.67
C THR A 84 1.56 3.44 15.61
N GLU A 85 2.81 3.29 16.05
CA GLU A 85 3.93 3.00 15.14
C GLU A 85 3.75 1.60 14.53
N ASP A 86 4.02 1.46 13.24
CA ASP A 86 3.98 0.20 12.52
C ASP A 86 5.21 0.12 11.58
N ALA A 87 5.55 -1.08 11.13
CA ALA A 87 6.58 -1.24 10.11
C ALA A 87 6.16 -0.53 8.82
N CYS A 88 7.13 0.00 8.08
CA CYS A 88 6.88 0.76 6.86
C CYS A 88 6.05 -0.05 5.85
N HIS A 89 4.87 0.46 5.48
CA HIS A 89 3.93 -0.22 4.61
C HIS A 89 3.05 0.75 3.83
N CYS A 90 2.41 0.28 2.77
CA CYS A 90 1.27 0.95 2.17
C CYS A 90 -0.01 0.11 2.35
N SER A 91 -1.15 0.80 2.38
CA SER A 91 -2.45 0.17 2.65
C SER A 91 -3.35 0.29 1.44
N ILE A 92 -3.99 -0.82 1.05
CA ILE A 92 -4.84 -0.88 -0.14
C ILE A 92 -6.14 -1.65 0.14
N SER A 93 -7.17 -1.37 -0.65
CA SER A 93 -8.34 -2.24 -0.78
C SER A 93 -8.47 -2.77 -2.20
N LEU A 94 -8.96 -3.99 -2.32
CA LEU A 94 -8.87 -4.81 -3.53
C LEU A 94 -10.25 -5.35 -3.91
N LYS A 95 -10.56 -5.38 -5.21
CA LYS A 95 -11.81 -5.90 -5.78
C LYS A 95 -11.53 -6.79 -7.00
N PRO A 96 -12.41 -7.76 -7.33
CA PRO A 96 -13.69 -8.09 -6.69
C PRO A 96 -13.56 -8.91 -5.39
N GLY A 97 -14.68 -9.12 -4.70
CA GLY A 97 -14.78 -9.91 -3.46
C GLY A 97 -14.42 -9.13 -2.18
N GLY A 98 -13.67 -8.04 -2.29
CA GLY A 98 -13.26 -7.22 -1.16
C GLY A 98 -12.13 -7.87 -0.36
N ALA A 99 -10.97 -7.23 -0.37
CA ALA A 99 -9.88 -7.51 0.56
C ALA A 99 -9.21 -6.20 0.94
N LYS A 100 -8.60 -6.14 2.11
CA LYS A 100 -7.64 -5.10 2.49
C LYS A 100 -6.26 -5.74 2.53
N ALA A 101 -5.24 -4.97 2.18
CA ALA A 101 -3.87 -5.42 2.28
C ALA A 101 -2.97 -4.33 2.87
N HIS A 102 -2.08 -4.74 3.76
CA HIS A 102 -0.88 -3.99 4.14
C HIS A 102 0.32 -4.62 3.45
N ILE A 103 1.03 -3.84 2.65
CA ILE A 103 2.21 -4.27 1.90
C ILE A 103 3.43 -3.69 2.60
N TYR A 104 4.12 -4.53 3.36
CA TYR A 104 5.26 -4.16 4.18
C TYR A 104 6.55 -4.17 3.36
N VAL A 105 7.35 -3.12 3.52
CA VAL A 105 8.62 -2.95 2.82
C VAL A 105 9.74 -2.58 3.79
N THR A 106 10.98 -2.70 3.34
CA THR A 106 12.14 -2.16 4.06
C THR A 106 11.92 -0.70 4.43
N ASN A 107 12.32 -0.31 5.65
CA ASN A 107 12.09 1.04 6.15
C ASN A 107 12.77 2.09 5.26
N LEU A 108 11.95 2.92 4.59
CA LEU A 108 12.40 3.96 3.65
C LEU A 108 13.15 5.12 4.33
N ARG A 109 13.16 5.22 5.67
CA ARG A 109 14.08 6.12 6.40
C ARG A 109 15.51 5.60 6.43
N ARG A 110 15.71 4.29 6.21
CA ARG A 110 17.00 3.60 6.34
C ARG A 110 17.58 3.17 5.00
N VAL A 111 16.74 2.99 3.99
CA VAL A 111 17.17 2.60 2.65
C VAL A 111 16.54 3.54 1.62
N PRO A 112 17.26 3.90 0.54
CA PRO A 112 16.68 4.65 -0.56
C PRO A 112 15.58 3.84 -1.25
N ILE A 113 14.60 4.51 -1.85
CA ILE A 113 13.43 3.84 -2.45
C ILE A 113 13.81 2.87 -3.58
N GLU A 114 14.91 3.12 -4.26
CA GLU A 114 15.47 2.25 -5.30
C GLU A 114 16.01 0.93 -4.74
N SER A 115 16.36 0.90 -3.45
CA SER A 115 16.79 -0.29 -2.71
C SER A 115 15.67 -0.92 -1.88
N MET A 116 14.43 -0.47 -2.06
CA MET A 116 13.27 -0.98 -1.35
C MET A 116 13.05 -2.47 -1.65
N ARG A 117 12.78 -3.26 -0.61
CA ARG A 117 12.39 -4.68 -0.75
C ARG A 117 11.07 -4.96 -0.08
N LEU A 118 10.25 -5.82 -0.69
CA LEU A 118 9.05 -6.38 -0.08
C LEU A 118 9.44 -7.28 1.11
N LEU A 119 8.85 -7.05 2.27
CA LEU A 119 8.99 -7.88 3.47
C LEU A 119 7.83 -8.86 3.62
N GLY A 120 6.62 -8.43 3.23
CA GLY A 120 5.43 -9.27 3.27
C GLY A 120 4.17 -8.53 2.88
N GLU A 121 3.09 -9.29 2.73
CA GLU A 121 1.75 -8.77 2.48
C GLU A 121 0.78 -9.40 3.49
N SER A 122 0.11 -8.57 4.29
CA SER A 122 -0.96 -9.00 5.19
C SER A 122 -2.29 -8.80 4.48
N ILE A 123 -2.97 -9.90 4.10
CA ILE A 123 -4.24 -9.85 3.36
C ILE A 123 -5.39 -10.20 4.32
N ILE A 124 -6.36 -9.31 4.44
CA ILE A 124 -7.60 -9.53 5.21
C ILE A 124 -8.77 -9.52 4.25
N LEU A 125 -9.48 -10.64 4.14
CA LEU A 125 -10.67 -10.76 3.30
C LEU A 125 -11.85 -10.03 3.93
N LYS A 126 -12.77 -9.51 3.09
CA LYS A 126 -14.00 -8.87 3.57
C LYS A 126 -14.76 -9.81 4.50
N GLY A 127 -15.11 -9.32 5.69
CA GLY A 127 -15.82 -10.11 6.71
C GLY A 127 -14.91 -10.95 7.61
N SER A 128 -13.59 -10.95 7.38
CA SER A 128 -12.60 -11.52 8.29
C SER A 128 -11.96 -10.44 9.15
N MET A 129 -11.62 -10.82 10.38
CA MET A 129 -10.76 -10.03 11.29
C MET A 129 -9.31 -10.54 11.31
N SER A 130 -9.08 -11.71 10.69
CA SER A 130 -7.77 -12.37 10.65
C SER A 130 -7.17 -12.31 9.26
N ARG A 131 -5.84 -12.25 9.21
CA ARG A 131 -5.07 -12.42 7.98
C ARG A 131 -5.34 -13.80 7.36
N ASP A 132 -5.52 -13.82 6.05
CA ASP A 132 -5.68 -15.05 5.29
C ASP A 132 -4.31 -15.74 5.15
N PRO A 133 -4.13 -16.97 5.67
CA PRO A 133 -2.84 -17.66 5.65
C PRO A 133 -2.43 -18.16 4.26
N ASN A 134 -3.36 -18.27 3.32
CA ASN A 134 -3.09 -18.71 1.95
C ASN A 134 -2.75 -17.56 1.01
N LEU A 135 -3.23 -16.35 1.33
CA LEU A 135 -2.98 -15.15 0.53
C LEU A 135 -1.90 -14.26 1.13
N SER A 136 -1.70 -14.27 2.44
CA SER A 136 -0.65 -13.48 3.09
C SER A 136 0.72 -14.12 2.89
N ILE A 137 1.77 -13.31 2.77
CA ILE A 137 3.15 -13.77 2.53
C ILE A 137 4.15 -12.99 3.39
N GLY A 138 5.33 -13.59 3.61
CA GLY A 138 6.47 -12.94 4.24
C GLY A 138 6.43 -12.90 5.78
N SER A 139 7.48 -12.33 6.37
CA SER A 139 7.61 -12.15 7.82
C SER A 139 6.92 -10.84 8.20
N LEU A 140 5.61 -10.93 8.43
CA LEU A 140 4.80 -9.79 8.81
C LEU A 140 5.15 -9.33 10.25
N PRO A 141 5.09 -8.02 10.54
CA PRO A 141 5.08 -7.55 11.92
C PRO A 141 3.96 -8.25 12.70
N VAL A 142 4.13 -8.36 14.01
CA VAL A 142 3.04 -8.82 14.89
C VAL A 142 1.96 -7.74 14.83
N VAL A 143 0.96 -7.95 13.98
CA VAL A 143 -0.12 -6.97 13.77
C VAL A 143 -1.00 -6.96 15.01
N TRP A 144 -1.24 -5.78 15.57
CA TRP A 144 -2.32 -5.56 16.52
C TRP A 144 -3.66 -5.81 15.81
N PRO A 145 -4.66 -6.41 16.48
CA PRO A 145 -5.95 -6.68 15.85
C PRO A 145 -6.59 -5.38 15.35
N TRP A 146 -7.06 -5.41 14.11
CA TRP A 146 -7.87 -4.36 13.51
C TRP A 146 -9.28 -4.51 14.06
N GLU A 147 -9.71 -3.63 14.97
CA GLU A 147 -11.10 -3.49 15.40
C GLU A 147 -11.78 -2.30 14.69
#